data_AF-A0A7C5WA85-F1
#
_entry.id   AF-A0A7C5WA85-F1
#
_cell.length_a   1.000
_cell.length_b   1.000
_cell.length_c   1.000
_cell.angle_alpha   90.00
_cell.angle_beta   90.00
_cell.angle_gamma   90.00
#
_symmetry.space_group_name_H-M   'P 1'
#
loop_
_entity.id
_entity.type
_entity.pdbx_description
1 polymer ?
#
loop_
_entity_poly.entity_id
_entity_poly.type
_entity_poly.pdbx_seq_one_letter_code
_entity_poly.pdbx_strand_id
1 'polypeptide(L)'
;MIPASGLFIPSRSEGYEYIVVVPDHPDFLAWVDSIKAFRNRQGILTQLVTTTEMGVNNFAQLKNYIVNAFNNRDLALAAILYLADYGTSGNTITSGTQSNYITDNLFIDMNGNHMRGITKARITARNANELEIMSGRILFSWRLMLLNSALAPFQFPIRQATTTACLIRAKLLTCSS
;
A
#
# COMPACT_ATOMS: atom_id res chain seq x y z
N MET A 1 -15.16 44.57 3.36
CA MET A 1 -13.82 43.95 3.40
C MET A 1 -14.02 42.49 3.76
N ILE A 2 -13.99 41.59 2.77
CA ILE A 2 -14.27 40.15 2.94
C ILE A 2 -12.91 39.44 2.90
N PRO A 3 -12.55 38.59 3.89
CA PRO A 3 -11.32 37.84 3.80
C PRO A 3 -11.47 36.70 2.78
N ALA A 4 -10.52 36.64 1.85
CA ALA A 4 -10.34 35.53 0.93
C ALA A 4 -9.69 34.33 1.66
N SER A 5 -9.92 33.14 1.10
CA SER A 5 -9.30 31.85 1.42
C SER A 5 -9.79 31.15 2.69
N GLY A 6 -10.45 30.01 2.48
CA GLY A 6 -10.88 29.10 3.54
C GLY A 6 -12.18 28.42 3.17
N LEU A 7 -12.14 27.50 2.21
CA LEU A 7 -13.19 26.49 2.11
C LEU A 7 -13.20 25.76 3.45
N PHE A 8 -14.17 26.09 4.30
CA PHE A 8 -14.46 25.35 5.51
C PHE A 8 -14.94 23.96 5.08
N ILE A 9 -14.00 23.02 4.97
CA ILE A 9 -14.33 21.59 4.99
C ILE A 9 -14.62 21.29 6.46
N PRO A 10 -15.88 20.99 6.83
CA PRO A 10 -16.19 20.67 8.21
C PRO A 10 -15.36 19.45 8.62
N SER A 11 -14.61 19.58 9.72
CA SER A 11 -13.84 18.52 10.35
C SER A 11 -14.79 17.45 10.90
N ARG A 12 -15.26 16.55 10.04
CA ARG A 12 -15.55 15.18 10.42
C ARG A 12 -14.21 14.46 10.46
N SER A 13 -13.92 13.81 11.58
CA SER A 13 -12.72 13.00 11.81
C SER A 13 -12.25 12.36 10.49
N GLU A 14 -11.05 12.70 10.03
CA GLU A 14 -10.48 12.19 8.79
C GLU A 14 -10.69 10.67 8.69
N GLY A 15 -11.60 10.25 7.83
CA GLY A 15 -11.82 8.85 7.53
C GLY A 15 -10.76 8.39 6.54
N TYR A 16 -10.15 7.24 6.79
CA TYR A 16 -9.19 6.63 5.87
C TYR A 16 -9.69 5.26 5.44
N GLU A 17 -9.67 5.00 4.14
CA GLU A 17 -10.11 3.73 3.53
C GLU A 17 -9.02 2.67 3.62
N TYR A 18 -7.76 3.11 3.79
CA TYR A 18 -6.59 2.25 3.81
C TYR A 18 -5.75 2.49 5.05
N ILE A 19 -5.43 1.41 5.76
CA ILE A 19 -4.56 1.46 6.94
C ILE A 19 -3.30 0.65 6.66
N VAL A 20 -2.15 1.24 6.97
CA VAL A 20 -0.86 0.56 6.95
C VAL A 20 -0.37 0.42 8.40
N VAL A 21 -0.20 -0.82 8.86
CA VAL A 21 0.25 -1.15 10.22
C VAL A 21 1.70 -1.59 10.21
N VAL A 22 2.53 -0.92 11.01
CA VAL A 22 4.00 -0.99 10.92
C VAL A 22 4.66 -0.95 12.30
N PRO A 23 5.79 -1.64 12.52
CA PRO A 23 6.62 -1.50 13.72
C PRO A 23 7.29 -0.12 13.79
N ASP A 24 7.60 0.36 14.99
CA ASP A 24 8.17 1.70 15.23
C ASP A 24 9.64 1.90 14.79
N HIS A 25 10.13 1.09 13.86
CA HIS A 25 11.49 1.16 13.37
C HIS A 25 11.62 2.18 12.22
N PRO A 26 12.64 3.07 12.22
CA PRO A 26 12.75 4.18 11.28
C PRO A 26 12.77 3.74 9.81
N ASP A 27 13.45 2.64 9.49
CA ASP A 27 13.46 2.11 8.12
C ASP A 27 12.05 1.76 7.62
N PHE A 28 11.23 1.18 8.49
CA PHE A 28 9.88 0.80 8.13
C PHE A 28 8.99 2.02 7.96
N LEU A 29 9.12 3.02 8.84
CA LEU A 29 8.38 4.29 8.73
C LEU A 29 8.69 5.02 7.41
N ALA A 30 9.96 5.10 7.02
CA ALA A 30 10.37 5.74 5.76
C ALA A 30 9.72 5.10 4.51
N TRP A 31 9.60 3.78 4.49
CA TRP A 31 8.93 3.07 3.40
C TRP A 31 7.41 3.27 3.42
N VAL A 32 6.79 3.36 4.61
CA VAL A 32 5.35 3.65 4.72
C VAL A 32 5.04 5.02 4.20
N ASP A 33 5.85 6.03 4.51
CA ASP A 33 5.62 7.38 4.01
C ASP A 33 5.61 7.41 2.48
N SER A 34 6.50 6.64 1.85
CA SER A 34 6.52 6.46 0.39
C SER A 34 5.25 5.78 -0.14
N ILE A 35 4.77 4.72 0.54
CA ILE A 35 3.54 4.01 0.18
C ILE A 35 2.30 4.89 0.38
N LYS A 36 2.21 5.59 1.51
CA LYS A 36 1.12 6.52 1.86
C LYS A 36 1.05 7.65 0.85
N ALA A 37 2.18 8.28 0.53
CA ALA A 37 2.24 9.33 -0.49
C ALA A 37 1.76 8.81 -1.86
N PHE A 38 2.15 7.59 -2.24
CA PHE A 38 1.70 6.99 -3.49
C PHE A 38 0.18 6.72 -3.51
N ARG A 39 -0.37 6.13 -2.44
CA ARG A 39 -1.81 5.83 -2.33
C ARG A 39 -2.68 7.08 -2.26
N ASN A 40 -2.25 8.09 -1.51
CA ASN A 40 -2.95 9.36 -1.46
C ASN A 40 -2.96 10.07 -2.83
N ARG A 41 -1.89 9.94 -3.63
CA ARG A 41 -1.87 10.45 -5.03
C ARG A 41 -2.84 9.70 -5.96
N GLN A 42 -3.15 8.45 -5.67
CA GLN A 42 -4.20 7.70 -6.36
C GLN A 42 -5.61 8.08 -5.90
N GLY A 43 -5.74 8.93 -4.88
CA GLY A 43 -7.01 9.30 -4.27
C GLY A 43 -7.48 8.37 -3.15
N ILE A 44 -6.65 7.42 -2.70
CA ILE A 44 -7.00 6.49 -1.62
C ILE A 44 -6.48 7.05 -0.30
N LEU A 45 -7.39 7.50 0.58
CA LEU A 45 -7.04 8.09 1.86
C LEU A 45 -6.40 7.04 2.77
N THR A 46 -5.10 7.22 3.02
CA THR A 46 -4.26 6.23 3.72
C THR A 46 -3.73 6.77 5.05
N GLN A 47 -3.86 5.98 6.11
CA GLN A 47 -3.29 6.27 7.41
C GLN A 47 -2.21 5.26 7.83
N LEU A 48 -1.16 5.77 8.46
CA LEU A 48 -0.13 4.99 9.14
C LEU A 48 -0.59 4.77 10.59
N VAL A 49 -0.50 3.53 11.05
CA VAL A 49 -0.73 3.15 12.44
C VAL A 49 0.48 2.37 12.91
N THR A 50 1.11 2.80 13.99
CA THR A 50 2.27 2.09 14.52
C THR A 50 1.89 1.08 15.59
N THR A 51 2.77 0.11 15.85
CA THR A 51 2.57 -0.85 16.93
C THR A 51 2.49 -0.19 18.31
N THR A 52 3.22 0.91 18.52
CA THR A 52 3.17 1.67 19.77
C THR A 52 1.84 2.41 19.93
N GLU A 53 1.28 2.96 18.85
CA GLU A 53 -0.04 3.61 18.88
C GLU A 53 -1.15 2.64 19.31
N MET A 54 -1.04 1.37 18.91
CA MET A 54 -1.99 0.32 19.32
C MET A 54 -1.73 -0.26 20.73
N GLY A 55 -0.64 0.15 21.39
CA GLY A 55 -0.33 -0.18 22.78
C GLY A 55 0.36 -1.52 23.02
N VAL A 56 0.13 -2.56 22.21
CA VAL A 56 0.85 -3.87 22.26
C VAL A 56 0.72 -4.61 20.92
N ASN A 57 1.71 -5.44 20.57
CA ASN A 57 1.65 -6.40 19.46
C ASN A 57 0.90 -7.71 19.85
N ASN A 58 -0.38 -7.58 20.23
CA ASN A 58 -1.26 -8.71 20.57
C ASN A 58 -2.39 -8.87 19.54
N PHE A 59 -2.61 -10.11 19.09
CA PHE A 59 -3.67 -10.45 18.14
C PHE A 59 -5.04 -9.88 18.52
N ALA A 60 -5.45 -10.03 19.78
CA ALA A 60 -6.78 -9.61 20.23
C ALA A 60 -6.96 -8.08 20.14
N GLN A 61 -5.93 -7.32 20.50
CA GLN A 61 -5.98 -5.86 20.46
C GLN A 61 -5.93 -5.34 19.02
N LEU A 62 -5.08 -5.92 18.16
CA LEU A 62 -5.05 -5.60 16.73
C LEU A 62 -6.40 -5.88 16.07
N LYS A 63 -7.02 -7.02 16.37
CA LYS A 63 -8.36 -7.35 15.86
C LYS A 63 -9.40 -6.34 16.34
N ASN A 64 -9.41 -6.01 17.63
CA ASN A 64 -10.36 -5.04 18.18
C ASN A 64 -10.18 -3.65 17.57
N TYR A 65 -8.94 -3.20 17.35
CA TYR A 65 -8.66 -1.95 16.66
C TYR A 65 -9.29 -1.93 15.26
N ILE A 66 -9.13 -3.02 14.51
CA ILE A 66 -9.67 -3.15 13.15
C ILE A 66 -11.20 -3.18 13.15
N VAL A 67 -11.81 -3.98 14.03
CA VAL A 67 -13.27 -4.09 14.15
C VAL A 67 -13.87 -2.74 14.55
N ASN A 68 -13.23 -2.01 15.46
CA ASN A 68 -13.64 -0.66 15.84
C ASN A 68 -13.50 0.33 14.68
N ALA A 69 -12.39 0.27 13.94
CA ALA A 69 -12.18 1.11 12.77
C ALA A 69 -13.18 0.82 11.65
N PHE A 70 -13.61 -0.43 11.49
CA PHE A 70 -14.61 -0.85 10.50
C PHE A 70 -16.02 -0.38 10.87
N ASN A 71 -16.43 -0.54 12.14
CA ASN A 71 -17.80 -0.25 12.56
C ASN A 71 -18.08 1.22 12.91
N ASN A 72 -17.08 1.96 13.40
CA ASN A 72 -17.30 3.27 14.05
C ASN A 72 -16.79 4.48 13.25
N ARG A 73 -16.14 4.28 12.10
CA ARG A 73 -15.62 5.39 11.28
C ARG A 73 -16.64 5.81 10.22
N ASP A 74 -16.67 7.11 9.92
CA ASP A 74 -17.52 7.69 8.88
C ASP A 74 -17.22 7.13 7.48
N LEU A 75 -15.94 6.87 7.22
CA LEU A 75 -15.48 6.21 6.00
C LEU A 75 -15.14 4.77 6.33
N ALA A 76 -15.89 3.84 5.73
CA ALA A 76 -15.71 2.42 5.95
C ALA A 76 -14.31 1.97 5.50
N LEU A 77 -13.66 1.17 6.33
CA LEU A 77 -12.35 0.62 6.04
C LEU A 77 -12.43 -0.39 4.88
N ALA A 78 -11.69 -0.15 3.79
CA ALA A 78 -11.70 -1.01 2.61
C ALA A 78 -10.58 -2.06 2.65
N ALA A 79 -9.38 -1.65 3.05
CA ALA A 79 -8.23 -2.55 3.08
C ALA A 79 -7.17 -2.22 4.13
N ILE A 80 -6.42 -3.24 4.51
CA ILE A 80 -5.32 -3.16 5.49
C ILE A 80 -4.05 -3.76 4.90
N LEU A 81 -2.92 -3.11 5.14
CA LEU A 81 -1.60 -3.61 4.82
C LEU A 81 -0.74 -3.71 6.08
N TYR A 82 -0.13 -4.86 6.29
CA TYR A 82 0.90 -5.04 7.31
C TYR A 82 2.29 -4.98 6.67
N LEU A 83 3.18 -4.18 7.25
CA LEU A 83 4.57 -4.07 6.82
C LEU A 83 5.48 -4.59 7.92
N ALA A 84 5.57 -5.91 8.03
CA ALA A 84 6.43 -6.61 8.98
C ALA A 84 6.41 -8.10 8.69
N ASP A 85 7.46 -8.80 9.11
CA ASP A 85 7.41 -10.25 9.23
C ASP A 85 6.52 -10.71 10.40
N TYR A 86 6.14 -11.98 10.40
CA TYR A 86 5.45 -12.63 11.51
C TYR A 86 6.41 -12.83 12.70
N GLY A 87 5.92 -12.52 13.89
CA GLY A 87 6.63 -12.77 15.13
C GLY A 87 5.98 -12.08 16.32
N THR A 88 6.52 -12.36 17.50
CA THR A 88 6.04 -11.83 18.78
C THR A 88 7.06 -10.89 19.44
N SER A 89 8.20 -10.63 18.80
CA SER A 89 9.30 -9.81 19.33
C SER A 89 10.00 -9.02 18.23
N GLY A 90 10.61 -7.88 18.61
CA GLY A 90 11.31 -7.00 17.67
C GLY A 90 10.37 -6.31 16.66
N ASN A 91 10.84 -6.16 15.42
CA ASN A 91 10.13 -5.46 14.33
C ASN A 91 9.06 -6.32 13.64
N THR A 92 8.37 -7.19 14.38
CA THR A 92 7.43 -8.16 13.83
C THR A 92 6.00 -7.85 14.21
N ILE A 93 5.03 -8.32 13.43
CA ILE A 93 3.60 -8.21 13.73
C ILE A 93 3.01 -9.61 13.90
N THR A 94 2.35 -9.82 15.04
CA THR A 94 1.76 -11.12 15.41
C THR A 94 0.62 -11.53 14.47
N SER A 95 0.16 -12.77 14.59
CA SER A 95 -0.93 -13.30 13.76
C SER A 95 -1.85 -14.21 14.53
N GLY A 96 -3.04 -14.44 14.00
CA GLY A 96 -4.00 -15.34 14.61
C GLY A 96 -3.56 -16.79 14.40
N THR A 97 -3.71 -17.61 15.43
CA THR A 97 -3.51 -19.05 15.33
C THR A 97 -4.87 -19.73 15.23
N GLN A 98 -5.08 -20.50 14.17
CA GLN A 98 -6.25 -21.37 14.04
C GLN A 98 -5.77 -22.81 14.07
N SER A 99 -6.12 -23.55 15.12
CA SER A 99 -5.62 -24.91 15.36
C SER A 99 -4.08 -24.96 15.28
N ASN A 100 -3.52 -25.48 14.18
CA ASN A 100 -2.09 -25.68 13.99
C ASN A 100 -1.47 -24.77 12.92
N TYR A 101 -2.22 -23.79 12.39
CA TYR A 101 -1.75 -22.89 11.34
C TYR A 101 -1.90 -21.44 11.75
N ILE A 102 -0.87 -20.66 11.42
CA ILE A 102 -0.87 -19.21 11.57
C ILE A 102 -1.59 -18.62 10.37
N THR A 103 -2.60 -17.79 10.65
CA THR A 103 -3.44 -17.20 9.61
C THR A 103 -3.73 -15.73 9.89
N ASP A 104 -3.58 -14.95 8.83
CA ASP A 104 -3.90 -13.54 8.80
C ASP A 104 -5.40 -13.27 8.57
N ASN A 105 -6.16 -14.31 8.20
CA ASN A 105 -7.58 -14.21 7.86
C ASN A 105 -8.44 -13.85 9.08
N LEU A 106 -8.02 -14.27 10.28
CA LEU A 106 -8.79 -14.07 11.50
C LEU A 106 -8.91 -12.60 11.93
N PHE A 107 -8.00 -11.75 11.46
CA PHE A 107 -8.06 -10.30 11.70
C PHE A 107 -9.18 -9.60 10.94
N ILE A 108 -9.55 -10.14 9.78
CA ILE A 108 -10.52 -9.54 8.87
C ILE A 108 -11.91 -10.20 8.95
N ASP A 109 -12.08 -11.10 9.90
CA ASP A 109 -13.37 -11.69 10.26
C ASP A 109 -14.09 -10.76 11.26
N MET A 110 -15.06 -9.99 10.73
CA MET A 110 -15.79 -8.95 11.47
C MET A 110 -17.03 -9.47 12.20
N ASN A 111 -17.60 -10.59 11.74
CA ASN A 111 -18.88 -11.12 12.19
C ASN A 111 -18.78 -12.55 12.76
N GLY A 112 -17.58 -13.12 12.83
CA GLY A 112 -17.34 -14.45 13.40
C GLY A 112 -17.75 -15.61 12.48
N ASN A 113 -17.99 -15.35 11.20
CA ASN A 113 -18.38 -16.39 10.24
C ASN A 113 -17.18 -16.99 9.48
N HIS A 114 -15.95 -16.68 9.90
CA HIS A 114 -14.70 -17.09 9.26
C HIS A 114 -14.50 -16.60 7.82
N MET A 115 -15.34 -15.67 7.34
CA MET A 115 -15.19 -15.02 6.04
C MET A 115 -14.48 -13.67 6.18
N ARG A 116 -13.93 -13.20 5.05
CA ARG A 116 -13.25 -11.91 4.96
C ARG A 116 -14.27 -10.80 4.82
N GLY A 117 -14.29 -9.85 5.76
CA GLY A 117 -15.06 -8.61 5.63
C GLY A 117 -14.34 -7.53 4.84
N ILE A 118 -13.00 -7.53 4.85
CA ILE A 118 -12.16 -6.52 4.18
C ILE A 118 -10.94 -7.15 3.51
N THR A 119 -10.30 -6.42 2.60
CA THR A 119 -9.08 -6.91 1.94
C THR A 119 -7.86 -6.71 2.85
N LYS A 120 -6.98 -7.71 2.92
CA LYS A 120 -5.72 -7.62 3.66
C LYS A 120 -4.55 -8.12 2.83
N ALA A 121 -3.43 -7.44 2.99
CA ALA A 121 -2.13 -7.88 2.50
C ALA A 121 -1.06 -7.75 3.58
N ARG A 122 0.02 -8.51 3.43
CA ARG A 122 1.24 -8.40 4.24
C ARG A 122 2.44 -8.30 3.31
N ILE A 123 3.32 -7.35 3.57
CA ILE A 123 4.66 -7.31 3.02
C ILE A 123 5.59 -7.79 4.14
N THR A 124 6.13 -8.99 3.98
CA THR A 124 7.02 -9.64 4.94
C THR A 124 8.45 -9.14 4.74
N ALA A 125 9.02 -8.53 5.78
CA ALA A 125 10.42 -8.12 5.80
C ALA A 125 10.96 -8.16 7.23
N ARG A 126 12.16 -8.71 7.41
CA ARG A 126 12.83 -8.80 8.73
C ARG A 126 13.87 -7.70 8.95
N ASN A 127 14.43 -7.16 7.88
CA ASN A 127 15.48 -6.15 7.89
C ASN A 127 15.29 -5.15 6.74
N ALA A 128 16.07 -4.07 6.75
CA ALA A 128 16.00 -2.99 5.77
C ALA A 128 16.21 -3.49 4.32
N ASN A 129 17.13 -4.44 4.11
CA ASN A 129 17.46 -4.95 2.78
C ASN A 129 16.28 -5.72 2.16
N GLU A 130 15.64 -6.61 2.92
CA GLU A 130 14.44 -7.32 2.47
C GLU A 130 13.29 -6.34 2.22
N LEU A 131 13.16 -5.32 3.08
CA LEU A 131 12.12 -4.31 2.98
C LEU A 131 12.26 -3.48 1.70
N GLU A 132 13.48 -3.08 1.34
CA GLU A 132 13.78 -2.35 0.11
C GLU A 132 13.40 -3.18 -1.13
N ILE A 133 13.78 -4.45 -1.17
CA ILE A 133 13.48 -5.32 -2.31
C ILE A 133 11.95 -5.51 -2.45
N MET A 134 11.25 -5.80 -1.35
CA MET A 134 9.83 -6.09 -1.39
C MET A 134 8.98 -4.84 -1.67
N SER A 135 9.23 -3.75 -0.95
CA SER A 135 8.50 -2.49 -1.10
C SER A 135 8.84 -1.81 -2.42
N GLY A 136 10.11 -1.85 -2.83
CA GLY A 136 10.59 -1.29 -4.09
C GLY A 136 9.93 -1.97 -5.30
N ARG A 137 9.83 -3.30 -5.31
CA ARG A 137 9.14 -4.04 -6.40
C ARG A 137 7.67 -3.67 -6.51
N ILE A 138 6.99 -3.53 -5.38
CA ILE A 138 5.56 -3.21 -5.33
C ILE A 138 5.31 -1.78 -5.83
N LEU A 139 6.07 -0.80 -5.33
CA LEU A 139 5.97 0.59 -5.77
C LEU A 139 6.31 0.75 -7.25
N PHE A 140 7.34 0.06 -7.73
CA PHE A 140 7.71 0.05 -9.14
C PHE A 140 6.59 -0.50 -10.02
N SER A 141 6.02 -1.64 -9.62
CA SER A 141 4.89 -2.27 -10.33
C SER A 141 3.68 -1.34 -10.41
N TRP A 142 3.29 -0.74 -9.28
CA TRP A 142 2.14 0.18 -9.24
C TRP A 142 2.37 1.43 -10.09
N ARG A 143 3.59 1.98 -10.09
CA ARG A 143 3.94 3.15 -10.90
C ARG A 143 3.86 2.85 -12.39
N LEU A 144 4.35 1.68 -12.83
CA LEU A 144 4.23 1.27 -14.23
C LEU A 144 2.77 1.12 -14.66
N MET A 145 1.91 0.59 -13.80
CA MET A 145 0.48 0.46 -14.10
C MET A 145 -0.22 1.82 -14.26
N LEU A 146 0.13 2.81 -13.44
CA LEU A 146 -0.37 4.18 -13.59
C LEU A 146 0.15 4.87 -14.86
N LEU A 147 1.42 4.66 -15.21
CA LEU A 147 1.98 5.21 -16.45
C LEU A 147 1.33 4.57 -17.68
N ASN A 148 1.11 3.25 -17.64
CA ASN A 148 0.48 2.55 -18.77
C ASN A 148 -0.99 2.92 -18.96
N SER A 149 -1.73 3.18 -17.87
CA SER A 149 -3.12 3.67 -17.94
C SER A 149 -3.22 5.15 -18.31
N ALA A 150 -2.23 5.98 -17.95
CA ALA A 150 -2.14 7.37 -18.42
C ALA A 150 -1.78 7.46 -19.92
N LEU A 151 -1.05 6.48 -20.46
CA LEU A 151 -0.74 6.37 -21.89
C LEU A 151 -1.80 5.59 -22.69
N ALA A 152 -2.75 4.92 -22.02
CA ALA A 152 -3.80 4.12 -22.66
C ALA A 152 -4.76 4.89 -23.58
N PRO A 153 -5.13 6.18 -23.35
CA PRO A 153 -5.96 6.89 -24.34
C PRO A 153 -5.19 7.23 -25.63
N PHE A 154 -3.87 6.98 -25.71
CA PHE A 154 -3.05 7.25 -26.89
C PHE A 154 -2.56 5.99 -27.62
N GLN A 155 -3.06 4.80 -27.28
CA GLN A 155 -2.58 3.56 -27.89
C GLN A 155 -3.71 2.77 -28.58
N PHE A 156 -4.10 3.23 -29.77
CA PHE A 156 -4.69 2.43 -30.83
C PHE A 156 -3.91 2.69 -32.13
N PRO A 157 -3.66 1.68 -32.98
CA PRO A 157 -2.83 0.50 -32.76
C PRO A 157 -1.53 0.61 -33.60
N ILE A 158 -0.38 0.20 -33.07
CA ILE A 158 0.74 -0.22 -33.94
C ILE A 158 1.19 -1.61 -33.50
N ARG A 159 0.37 -2.59 -33.85
CA ARG A 159 0.89 -3.89 -34.27
C ARG A 159 1.64 -3.61 -35.58
N GLN A 160 2.92 -3.25 -35.51
CA GLN A 160 4.01 -3.43 -36.50
C GLN A 160 5.21 -2.58 -36.03
N ALA A 161 5.92 -3.04 -35.00
CA ALA A 161 7.32 -2.67 -34.81
C ALA A 161 8.21 -3.91 -35.02
N THR A 162 7.85 -4.73 -36.00
CA THR A 162 8.84 -5.53 -36.71
C THR A 162 9.58 -4.58 -37.65
N THR A 163 10.91 -4.60 -37.62
CA THR A 163 11.80 -4.14 -38.71
C THR A 163 12.06 -2.65 -38.99
N THR A 164 12.06 -1.74 -38.00
CA THR A 164 12.62 -0.37 -38.21
C THR A 164 13.76 0.04 -37.27
N ALA A 165 14.24 -0.86 -36.41
CA ALA A 165 15.51 -0.65 -35.69
C ALA A 165 16.76 -0.97 -36.54
N CYS A 166 16.60 -1.53 -37.74
CA CYS A 166 17.71 -1.96 -38.60
C CYS A 166 18.15 -0.90 -39.64
N LEU A 167 17.34 0.12 -39.94
CA LEU A 167 17.62 1.03 -41.07
C LEU A 167 18.20 2.41 -40.69
N ILE A 168 18.26 2.78 -39.41
CA ILE A 168 18.81 4.08 -39.00
C ILE A 168 20.34 4.05 -38.91
N ARG A 169 20.96 2.88 -38.72
CA ARG A 169 22.43 2.76 -38.63
C ARG A 169 23.15 2.57 -39.98
N ALA A 170 22.43 2.41 -41.09
CA ALA A 170 23.03 2.22 -42.42
C ALA A 170 23.13 3.52 -43.25
N LYS A 171 22.38 4.58 -42.92
CA LYS A 171 22.30 5.81 -43.75
C LYS A 171 23.28 6.92 -43.35
N LEU A 172 24.11 6.69 -42.34
CA LEU A 172 25.10 7.67 -41.83
C LEU A 172 26.55 7.39 -42.29
N LEU A 173 26.80 6.34 -43.08
CA LEU A 173 28.15 5.91 -43.48
C LEU A 173 28.51 6.14 -44.95
N THR A 174 27.72 6.89 -45.74
CA THR A 174 28.03 7.18 -47.16
C THR A 174 28.12 8.66 -47.52
N CYS A 175 28.31 9.56 -46.54
CA CYS A 175 28.61 10.97 -46.79
C CYS A 175 30.01 11.32 -46.27
N SER A 176 31.04 10.66 -46.81
CA SER A 176 32.42 11.14 -46.73
C SER A 176 33.23 10.60 -47.91
N SER A 177 33.06 11.24 -49.05
CA SER A 177 34.02 11.36 -50.17
C SER A 177 33.49 12.39 -51.15
#